data_AF-A0A550CEL9-F1
#
_entry.id   AF-A0A550CEL9-F1
#
_cell.length_a   1.000
_cell.length_b   1.000
_cell.length_c   1.000
_cell.angle_alpha   90.00
_cell.angle_beta   90.00
_cell.angle_gamma   90.00
#
_symmetry.space_group_name_H-M   'P 1'
#
loop_
_entity.id
_entity.type
_entity.pdbx_description
1 polymer ?
#
loop_
_entity_poly.entity_id
_entity_poly.type
_entity_poly.pdbx_seq_one_letter_code
_entity_poly.pdbx_strand_id
1 'polypeptide(L)'
;MSHHMPVETGLNTHLELWAACEGDVNKYTNEVGYPCSRQLAGAFAPRQETNGQSNVIRRSLIYSVTPRPRWLWELNSVEEFVSCYIGIVEIHHYALTSAHVLHSDINGENAMYCRTPDGKVLGFLNDWDLACFVGPLDLSESSTSQHRTGTGPFMAIDLQQPDNEGKSPKRDHRYCHDLESLFWLLVWAVLHFDLKAGSRRKCELKEWDGDWQTAALFKNSFLTNAGTQNRILKMALKPYAGLVKRWILPLADMFQDARHNCEKSRDAEGFKIFDHEMYAKEITFEKFMEIIGVRPRQWG
;
A
#
# COMPACT_ATOMS: atom_id res chain seq x y z
N MET A 1 37.76 -16.56 40.38
CA MET A 1 36.37 -16.85 39.97
C MET A 1 35.83 -15.61 39.30
N SER A 2 35.90 -15.58 37.98
CA SER A 2 35.34 -14.51 37.14
C SER A 2 34.53 -15.22 36.05
N HIS A 3 33.21 -15.28 36.23
CA HIS A 3 32.31 -15.79 35.21
C HIS A 3 32.12 -14.71 34.16
N HIS A 4 32.64 -14.94 32.96
CA HIS A 4 32.17 -14.27 31.74
C HIS A 4 30.84 -14.92 31.33
N MET A 5 29.78 -14.13 31.29
CA MET A 5 28.59 -14.45 30.49
C MET A 5 28.89 -14.16 29.02
N PRO A 6 28.43 -14.98 28.06
CA PRO A 6 28.55 -14.66 26.65
C PRO A 6 27.56 -13.55 26.29
N VAL A 7 28.04 -12.59 25.51
CA VAL A 7 27.24 -11.59 24.81
C VAL A 7 26.60 -12.29 23.61
N GLU A 8 25.28 -12.48 23.63
CA GLU A 8 24.53 -12.91 22.45
C GLU A 8 24.50 -11.77 21.42
N THR A 9 25.18 -11.98 20.30
CA THR A 9 25.16 -11.09 19.13
C THR A 9 23.89 -11.34 18.32
N GLY A 10 22.93 -10.43 18.39
CA GLY A 10 21.66 -10.46 17.63
C GLY A 10 21.83 -10.10 16.15
N LEU A 11 22.50 -10.94 15.36
CA LEU A 11 22.77 -10.68 13.94
C LEU A 11 22.22 -11.73 12.95
N ASN A 12 21.32 -12.63 13.36
CA ASN A 12 20.78 -13.69 12.48
C ASN A 12 19.26 -13.62 12.18
N THR A 13 18.51 -12.68 12.76
CA THR A 13 17.05 -12.64 12.62
C THR A 13 16.60 -12.32 11.18
N HIS A 14 17.33 -11.48 10.46
CA HIS A 14 16.93 -11.03 9.12
C HIS A 14 17.08 -12.10 8.03
N LEU A 15 18.02 -13.04 8.18
CA LEU A 15 18.23 -14.17 7.26
C LEU A 15 17.22 -15.30 7.53
N GLU A 16 16.87 -15.52 8.78
CA GLU A 16 15.84 -16.50 9.19
C GLU A 16 14.43 -16.04 8.78
N LEU A 17 14.14 -14.74 8.90
CA LEU A 17 12.90 -14.12 8.40
C LEU A 17 12.81 -14.20 6.86
N TRP A 18 13.90 -13.97 6.15
CA TRP A 18 13.94 -14.11 4.69
C TRP A 18 13.70 -15.55 4.23
N ALA A 19 14.31 -16.54 4.90
CA ALA A 19 14.10 -17.96 4.57
C ALA A 19 12.67 -18.43 4.87
N ALA A 20 12.04 -17.92 5.95
CA ALA A 20 10.62 -18.14 6.23
C ALA A 20 9.73 -17.50 5.15
N CYS A 21 10.00 -16.25 4.78
CA CYS A 21 9.31 -15.56 3.70
C CYS A 21 9.42 -16.33 2.38
N GLU A 22 10.61 -16.80 1.98
CA GLU A 22 10.81 -17.55 0.73
C GLU A 22 10.04 -18.88 0.70
N GLY A 23 9.97 -19.59 1.84
CA GLY A 23 9.18 -20.82 1.98
C GLY A 23 7.68 -20.59 1.78
N ASP A 24 7.13 -19.57 2.45
CA ASP A 24 5.69 -19.23 2.39
C ASP A 24 5.30 -18.61 1.05
N VAL A 25 6.17 -17.76 0.51
CA VAL A 25 6.07 -17.17 -0.83
C VAL A 25 6.04 -18.25 -1.91
N ASN A 26 6.88 -19.28 -1.82
CA ASN A 26 6.91 -20.37 -2.80
C ASN A 26 5.64 -21.24 -2.71
N LYS A 27 5.13 -21.54 -1.50
CA LYS A 27 3.83 -22.18 -1.31
C LYS A 27 2.72 -21.36 -1.98
N TYR A 28 2.71 -20.05 -1.78
CA TYR A 28 1.76 -19.10 -2.36
C TYR A 28 1.83 -19.01 -3.90
N THR A 29 3.03 -19.01 -4.49
CA THR A 29 3.18 -19.01 -5.97
C THR A 29 2.58 -20.25 -6.60
N ASN A 30 2.75 -21.41 -5.96
CA ASN A 30 2.35 -22.70 -6.50
C ASN A 30 0.85 -22.96 -6.33
N GLU A 31 0.24 -22.46 -5.26
CA GLU A 31 -1.20 -22.66 -5.00
C GLU A 31 -2.09 -21.59 -5.66
N VAL A 32 -1.59 -20.35 -5.83
CA VAL A 32 -2.45 -19.20 -6.16
C VAL A 32 -2.04 -18.49 -7.45
N GLY A 33 -0.85 -18.77 -8.00
CA GLY A 33 -0.42 -18.30 -9.31
C GLY A 33 -0.08 -16.80 -9.42
N TYR A 34 0.10 -16.09 -8.30
CA TYR A 34 0.42 -14.66 -8.29
C TYR A 34 1.92 -14.39 -8.56
N PRO A 35 2.26 -13.38 -9.38
CA PRO A 35 3.65 -13.02 -9.68
C PRO A 35 4.35 -12.19 -8.59
N CYS A 36 3.61 -11.44 -7.76
CA CYS A 36 4.15 -10.52 -6.75
C CYS A 36 5.00 -11.21 -5.68
N SER A 37 4.63 -12.42 -5.26
CA SER A 37 5.36 -13.21 -4.28
C SER A 37 6.81 -13.49 -4.73
N ARG A 38 7.07 -13.77 -6.02
CA ARG A 38 8.45 -13.91 -6.53
C ARG A 38 9.22 -12.59 -6.57
N GLN A 39 8.54 -11.46 -6.78
CA GLN A 39 9.17 -10.14 -6.74
C GLN A 39 9.54 -9.75 -5.30
N LEU A 40 8.69 -10.07 -4.32
CA LEU A 40 9.02 -9.99 -2.89
C LEU A 40 10.29 -10.83 -2.60
N ALA A 41 10.34 -12.10 -3.03
CA ALA A 41 11.52 -12.95 -2.83
C ALA A 41 12.83 -12.35 -3.38
N GLY A 42 12.76 -11.75 -4.58
CA GLY A 42 13.89 -11.15 -5.27
C GLY A 42 14.31 -9.79 -4.69
N ALA A 43 13.35 -8.96 -4.25
CA ALA A 43 13.61 -7.67 -3.61
C ALA A 43 14.25 -7.82 -2.23
N PHE A 44 13.91 -8.89 -1.50
CA PHE A 44 14.41 -9.14 -0.14
C PHE A 44 15.62 -10.07 -0.08
N ALA A 45 16.17 -10.51 -1.22
CA ALA A 45 17.40 -11.30 -1.23
C ALA A 45 18.57 -10.48 -0.62
N PRO A 46 19.31 -11.03 0.36
CA PRO A 46 20.35 -10.26 1.06
C PRO A 46 21.44 -9.78 0.09
N ARG A 47 21.70 -8.46 0.10
CA ARG A 47 22.94 -7.90 -0.47
C ARG A 47 24.10 -8.35 0.40
N GLN A 48 24.89 -9.31 -0.06
CA GLN A 48 26.09 -9.74 0.66
C GLN A 48 27.08 -8.57 0.82
N GLU A 49 27.23 -8.05 2.04
CA GLU A 49 28.37 -7.22 2.40
C GLU A 49 29.62 -8.11 2.50
N THR A 50 30.56 -7.90 1.59
CA THR A 50 31.78 -8.71 1.56
C THR A 50 32.80 -8.15 2.55
N ASN A 51 32.95 -8.79 3.71
CA ASN A 51 34.21 -8.73 4.45
C ASN A 51 35.31 -9.39 3.63
N GLY A 52 36.44 -8.70 3.53
CA GLY A 52 37.51 -8.99 2.58
C GLY A 52 38.09 -10.39 2.74
N GLN A 53 37.77 -11.26 1.77
CA GLN A 53 38.66 -12.31 1.24
C GLN A 53 38.05 -12.80 -0.08
N SER A 54 38.81 -12.64 -1.17
CA SER A 54 38.55 -13.08 -2.55
C SER A 54 37.18 -13.73 -2.83
N ASN A 55 36.14 -12.89 -2.95
CA ASN A 55 34.79 -13.34 -3.29
C ASN A 55 34.62 -13.36 -4.81
N VAL A 56 34.47 -14.57 -5.37
CA VAL A 56 33.78 -14.73 -6.66
C VAL A 56 32.37 -14.22 -6.44
N ILE A 57 32.07 -13.01 -6.91
CA ILE A 57 30.72 -12.44 -6.86
C ILE A 57 29.84 -13.35 -7.72
N ARG A 58 29.13 -14.30 -7.07
CA ARG A 58 28.03 -15.00 -7.72
C ARG A 58 26.89 -14.01 -7.89
N ARG A 59 26.92 -13.29 -9.02
CA ARG A 59 25.76 -12.54 -9.50
C ARG A 59 24.73 -13.56 -9.98
N SER A 60 23.83 -13.95 -9.09
CA SER A 60 22.68 -14.76 -9.45
C SER A 60 21.69 -13.86 -10.21
N LEU A 61 21.64 -14.01 -11.53
CA LEU A 61 20.58 -13.42 -12.34
C LEU A 61 19.36 -14.35 -12.23
N ILE A 62 18.41 -13.99 -11.36
CA ILE A 62 17.13 -14.69 -11.28
C ILE A 62 16.23 -14.14 -12.39
N TYR A 63 16.03 -14.91 -13.45
CA TYR A 63 15.06 -14.58 -14.50
C TYR A 63 13.72 -15.21 -14.14
N SER A 64 12.70 -14.39 -13.90
CA SER A 64 11.33 -14.87 -13.74
C SER A 64 10.58 -14.72 -15.06
N VAL A 65 10.00 -15.81 -15.55
CA VAL A 65 9.03 -15.76 -16.65
C VAL A 65 7.66 -15.62 -16.01
N THR A 66 7.25 -14.38 -15.74
CA THR A 66 5.88 -14.08 -15.28
C THR A 66 4.98 -13.83 -16.48
N PRO A 67 3.69 -14.16 -16.42
CA PRO A 67 2.73 -13.66 -17.40
C PRO A 67 2.86 -12.13 -17.47
N ARG A 68 2.79 -11.58 -18.69
CA ARG A 68 3.09 -10.16 -18.94
C ARG A 68 2.23 -9.28 -18.01
N PRO A 69 2.85 -8.50 -17.11
CA PRO A 69 2.10 -7.62 -16.22
C PRO A 69 1.48 -6.50 -17.06
N ARG A 70 0.23 -6.17 -16.76
CA ARG A 70 -0.53 -5.11 -17.44
C ARG A 70 -1.17 -4.19 -16.42
N TRP A 71 -1.39 -2.94 -16.80
CA TRP A 71 -1.97 -1.96 -15.89
C TRP A 71 -3.47 -2.17 -15.72
N LEU A 72 -4.02 -1.80 -14.56
CA LEU A 72 -5.44 -2.02 -14.25
C LEU A 72 -6.41 -1.37 -15.25
N TRP A 73 -6.01 -0.29 -15.93
CA TRP A 73 -6.84 0.34 -16.97
C TRP A 73 -6.95 -0.45 -18.28
N GLU A 74 -6.16 -1.52 -18.44
CA GLU A 74 -6.24 -2.46 -19.57
C GLU A 74 -7.15 -3.67 -19.27
N LEU A 75 -7.92 -3.64 -18.17
CA LEU A 75 -8.91 -4.66 -17.87
C LEU A 75 -10.13 -4.55 -18.78
N ASN A 76 -10.82 -5.66 -19.02
CA ASN A 76 -11.92 -5.70 -19.97
C ASN A 76 -13.26 -5.27 -19.36
N SER A 77 -13.38 -5.27 -18.02
CA SER A 77 -14.62 -4.95 -17.33
C SER A 77 -14.43 -4.50 -15.89
N VAL A 78 -15.47 -3.89 -15.32
CA VAL A 78 -15.47 -3.45 -13.92
C VAL A 78 -15.43 -4.66 -12.98
N GLU A 79 -15.99 -5.79 -13.38
CA GLU A 79 -15.96 -7.05 -12.62
C GLU A 79 -14.53 -7.60 -12.51
N GLU A 80 -13.75 -7.53 -13.59
CA GLU A 80 -12.33 -7.89 -13.54
C GLU A 80 -11.54 -6.89 -12.68
N PHE A 81 -11.83 -5.59 -12.77
CA PHE A 81 -11.22 -4.57 -11.91
C PHE A 81 -11.50 -4.83 -10.43
N VAL A 82 -12.76 -5.08 -10.07
CA VAL A 82 -13.18 -5.44 -8.71
C VAL A 82 -12.42 -6.66 -8.20
N SER A 83 -12.31 -7.70 -9.02
CA SER A 83 -11.59 -8.93 -8.67
C SER A 83 -10.09 -8.67 -8.46
N CYS A 84 -9.47 -7.86 -9.32
CA CYS A 84 -8.07 -7.47 -9.19
C CYS A 84 -7.82 -6.63 -7.94
N TYR A 85 -8.67 -5.64 -7.68
CA TYR A 85 -8.54 -4.74 -6.54
C TYR A 85 -8.64 -5.52 -5.21
N ILE A 86 -9.60 -6.44 -5.10
CA ILE A 86 -9.68 -7.34 -3.92
C ILE A 86 -8.39 -8.14 -3.77
N GLY A 87 -7.89 -8.73 -4.87
CA GLY A 87 -6.63 -9.46 -4.86
C GLY A 87 -5.44 -8.62 -4.40
N ILE A 88 -5.40 -7.33 -4.78
CA ILE A 88 -4.37 -6.37 -4.35
C ILE A 88 -4.45 -6.09 -2.84
N VAL A 89 -5.65 -5.85 -2.31
CA VAL A 89 -5.86 -5.59 -0.87
C VAL A 89 -5.46 -6.83 -0.05
N GLU A 90 -5.84 -8.03 -0.51
CA GLU A 90 -5.53 -9.28 0.17
C GLU A 90 -4.05 -9.66 0.11
N ILE A 91 -3.37 -9.53 -1.04
CA ILE A 91 -1.93 -9.82 -1.13
C ILE A 91 -1.10 -8.86 -0.29
N HIS A 92 -1.52 -7.60 -0.23
CA HIS A 92 -0.86 -6.59 0.60
C HIS A 92 -1.01 -6.91 2.09
N HIS A 93 -2.20 -7.31 2.53
CA HIS A 93 -2.39 -7.80 3.91
C HIS A 93 -1.58 -9.07 4.20
N TYR A 94 -1.49 -9.99 3.24
CA TYR A 94 -0.67 -11.19 3.37
C TYR A 94 0.83 -10.83 3.51
N ALA A 95 1.33 -9.86 2.74
CA ALA A 95 2.70 -9.36 2.86
C ALA A 95 2.97 -8.74 4.24
N LEU A 96 2.02 -7.98 4.79
CA LEU A 96 2.12 -7.48 6.16
C LEU A 96 2.20 -8.63 7.18
N THR A 97 1.26 -9.57 7.13
CA THR A 97 1.09 -10.59 8.17
C THR A 97 2.14 -11.69 8.12
N SER A 98 2.66 -12.01 6.93
CA SER A 98 3.63 -13.09 6.74
C SER A 98 5.08 -12.61 6.69
N ALA A 99 5.30 -11.37 6.23
CA ALA A 99 6.64 -10.83 6.02
C ALA A 99 6.91 -9.52 6.78
N HIS A 100 5.92 -8.94 7.46
CA HIS A 100 6.02 -7.65 8.12
C HIS A 100 6.48 -6.54 7.17
N VAL A 101 5.92 -6.50 5.96
CA VAL A 101 6.28 -5.51 4.92
C VAL A 101 5.10 -4.61 4.57
N LEU A 102 5.37 -3.31 4.48
CA LEU A 102 4.50 -2.29 3.89
C LEU A 102 5.01 -1.90 2.51
N HIS A 103 4.10 -1.65 1.57
CA HIS A 103 4.48 -1.28 0.20
C HIS A 103 4.99 0.15 0.13
N SER A 104 4.35 1.07 0.85
CA SER A 104 4.70 2.50 0.96
C SER A 104 4.62 3.35 -0.32
N ASP A 105 4.54 2.75 -1.51
CA ASP A 105 4.33 3.46 -2.79
C ASP A 105 3.20 2.88 -3.66
N ILE A 106 2.00 2.76 -3.09
CA ILE A 106 0.82 2.28 -3.82
C ILE A 106 0.31 3.40 -4.74
N ASN A 107 0.32 3.16 -6.05
CA ASN A 107 -0.15 4.10 -7.07
C ASN A 107 -0.73 3.36 -8.29
N GLY A 108 -1.22 4.09 -9.30
CA GLY A 108 -1.85 3.50 -10.48
C GLY A 108 -0.90 2.70 -11.37
N GLU A 109 0.39 3.04 -11.37
CA GLU A 109 1.45 2.43 -12.15
C GLU A 109 1.96 1.13 -11.53
N ASN A 110 1.97 1.06 -10.19
CA ASN A 110 2.42 -0.08 -9.39
C ASN A 110 1.28 -1.09 -9.15
N ALA A 111 0.02 -0.66 -9.22
CA ALA A 111 -1.11 -1.57 -9.22
C ALA A 111 -1.30 -2.20 -10.61
N MET A 112 -1.07 -3.51 -10.69
CA MET A 112 -1.06 -4.25 -11.96
C MET A 112 -1.94 -5.49 -11.89
N TYR A 113 -2.15 -6.11 -13.05
CA TYR A 113 -2.76 -7.43 -13.14
C TYR A 113 -1.99 -8.34 -14.09
N CYS A 114 -2.21 -9.64 -13.94
CA CYS A 114 -1.83 -10.65 -14.92
C CYS A 114 -3.02 -11.56 -15.25
N ARG A 115 -2.96 -12.23 -16.40
CA ARG A 115 -3.89 -13.31 -16.76
C ARG A 115 -3.15 -14.62 -16.70
N THR A 116 -3.76 -15.54 -15.97
CA THR A 116 -3.35 -16.95 -15.93
C THR A 116 -3.70 -17.65 -17.26
N PRO A 117 -3.08 -18.80 -17.57
CA PRO A 117 -3.40 -19.58 -18.76
C PRO A 117 -4.88 -20.00 -18.86
N ASP A 118 -5.56 -20.22 -17.73
CA ASP A 118 -6.99 -20.53 -17.64
C ASP A 118 -7.91 -19.30 -17.75
N GLY A 119 -7.33 -18.10 -17.95
CA GLY A 119 -8.07 -16.87 -18.20
C GLY A 119 -8.45 -16.08 -16.94
N LYS A 120 -8.16 -16.60 -15.75
CA LYS A 120 -8.37 -15.91 -14.47
C LYS A 120 -7.46 -14.69 -14.36
N VAL A 121 -8.04 -13.57 -13.91
CA VAL A 121 -7.34 -12.31 -13.71
C VAL A 121 -6.89 -12.18 -12.27
N LEU A 122 -5.63 -11.82 -12.06
CA LEU A 122 -4.99 -11.71 -10.75
C LEU A 122 -4.38 -10.31 -10.60
N GLY A 123 -4.87 -9.52 -9.65
CA GLY A 123 -4.31 -8.19 -9.33
C GLY A 123 -3.19 -8.26 -8.29
N PHE A 124 -2.15 -7.46 -8.45
CA PHE A 124 -1.02 -7.42 -7.53
C PHE A 124 -0.31 -6.06 -7.53
N LEU A 125 0.55 -5.83 -6.54
CA LEU A 125 1.42 -4.66 -6.45
C LEU A 125 2.82 -4.99 -6.96
N ASN A 126 3.34 -4.14 -7.85
CA ASN A 126 4.71 -4.13 -8.36
C ASN A 126 5.51 -3.01 -7.68
N ASP A 127 6.84 -3.05 -7.84
CA ASP A 127 7.76 -2.00 -7.37
C ASP A 127 7.79 -1.84 -5.85
N TRP A 128 8.43 -2.83 -5.21
CA TRP A 128 8.64 -2.87 -3.76
C TRP A 128 9.94 -2.20 -3.33
N ASP A 129 10.57 -1.39 -4.20
CA ASP A 129 11.87 -0.76 -3.91
C ASP A 129 11.78 0.29 -2.78
N LEU A 130 10.57 0.82 -2.54
CA LEU A 130 10.25 1.75 -1.44
C LEU A 130 9.58 1.06 -0.25
N ALA A 131 9.47 -0.27 -0.28
CA ALA A 131 8.86 -1.02 0.80
C ALA A 131 9.63 -0.85 2.12
N CYS A 132 8.92 -0.86 3.24
CA CYS A 132 9.53 -0.80 4.56
C CYS A 132 9.12 -1.99 5.42
N PHE A 133 10.06 -2.47 6.23
CA PHE A 133 9.78 -3.47 7.25
C PHE A 133 9.10 -2.84 8.44
N VAL A 134 8.25 -3.62 9.08
CA VAL A 134 7.50 -3.23 10.25
C VAL A 134 8.11 -3.92 11.47
N GLY A 135 8.58 -3.12 12.42
CA GLY A 135 9.11 -3.63 13.68
C GLY A 135 7.99 -4.15 14.60
N PRO A 136 8.34 -4.68 15.79
CA PRO A 136 7.40 -5.32 16.72
C PRO A 136 6.23 -4.45 17.22
N LEU A 137 6.28 -3.14 16.97
CA LEU A 137 5.27 -2.16 17.39
C LEU A 137 4.34 -1.73 16.24
N ASP A 138 4.33 -2.46 15.12
CA ASP A 138 3.60 -2.10 13.90
C ASP A 138 4.04 -0.74 13.29
N LEU A 139 5.28 -0.34 13.56
CA LEU A 139 5.90 0.88 13.04
C LEU A 139 6.95 0.54 11.98
N SER A 140 7.03 1.33 10.92
CA SER A 140 8.13 1.20 9.95
C SER A 140 9.47 1.32 10.65
N GLU A 141 10.35 0.33 10.50
CA GLU A 141 11.74 0.48 10.90
C GLU A 141 12.32 1.66 10.10
N SER A 142 12.91 2.62 10.83
CA SER A 142 13.27 3.95 10.33
C SER A 142 13.87 3.91 8.91
N SER A 143 13.03 4.12 7.91
CA SER A 143 13.46 4.11 6.52
C SER A 143 14.16 5.42 6.21
N THR A 144 15.36 5.31 5.65
CA THR A 144 16.10 6.43 5.05
C THR A 144 15.18 7.24 4.15
N SER A 145 15.20 8.56 4.34
CA SER A 145 14.50 9.59 3.55
C SER A 145 13.80 9.05 2.29
N GLN A 146 12.50 8.78 2.39
CA GLN A 146 11.63 8.72 1.21
C GLN A 146 11.78 10.07 0.51
N HIS A 147 12.67 10.13 -0.48
CA HIS A 147 12.85 11.30 -1.30
C HIS A 147 11.48 11.55 -1.97
N ARG A 148 10.95 12.74 -1.72
CA ARG A 148 9.61 13.23 -2.11
C ARG A 148 9.45 13.31 -3.63
N THR A 149 9.48 12.18 -4.31
CA THR A 149 9.28 12.07 -5.75
C THR A 149 8.09 11.16 -6.02
N GLY A 150 6.93 11.74 -6.38
CA GLY A 150 6.09 11.14 -7.41
C GLY A 150 4.65 10.72 -7.10
N THR A 151 4.12 10.74 -5.88
CA THR A 151 2.78 10.12 -5.62
C THR A 151 1.85 10.89 -4.66
N GLY A 152 1.90 12.23 -4.70
CA GLY A 152 0.96 13.10 -3.95
C GLY A 152 -0.53 12.69 -4.02
N PRO A 153 -1.05 12.25 -5.19
CA PRO A 153 -2.42 11.78 -5.30
C PRO A 153 -2.78 10.58 -4.43
N PHE A 154 -1.82 9.67 -4.18
CA PHE A 154 -2.07 8.39 -3.51
C PHE A 154 -1.57 8.36 -2.07
N MET A 155 -0.45 9.02 -1.77
CA MET A 155 0.14 9.06 -0.43
C MET A 155 -0.89 9.49 0.62
N ALA A 156 -0.94 8.85 1.80
CA ALA A 156 -1.89 9.22 2.87
C ALA A 156 -1.80 10.72 3.25
N ILE A 157 -2.92 11.35 3.63
CA ILE A 157 -2.97 12.78 4.00
C ILE A 157 -1.96 13.09 5.13
N ASP A 158 -1.87 12.21 6.13
CA ASP A 158 -0.94 12.37 7.26
C ASP A 158 0.51 12.19 6.88
N LEU A 159 0.86 11.71 5.69
CA LEU A 159 2.26 11.64 5.26
C LEU A 159 2.68 12.91 4.48
N GLN A 160 1.72 13.76 4.12
CA GLN A 160 1.95 14.95 3.28
C GLN A 160 2.07 16.26 4.07
N GLN A 161 1.55 16.32 5.31
CA GLN A 161 1.57 17.55 6.10
C GLN A 161 2.96 17.83 6.70
N PRO A 162 3.44 19.07 6.74
CA PRO A 162 4.62 19.41 7.54
C PRO A 162 4.34 19.19 9.04
N ASP A 163 5.39 19.07 9.83
CA ASP A 163 5.32 19.12 11.29
C ASP A 163 5.18 20.57 11.76
N ASN A 164 5.03 20.73 13.08
CA ASN A 164 4.88 22.03 13.73
C ASN A 164 6.09 22.97 13.52
N GLU A 165 7.23 22.46 13.04
CA GLU A 165 8.42 23.24 12.71
C GLU A 165 8.55 23.56 11.21
N GLY A 166 7.54 23.19 10.41
CA GLY A 166 7.60 23.31 8.95
C GLY A 166 8.57 22.31 8.30
N LYS A 167 9.11 21.37 9.08
CA LYS A 167 9.95 20.27 8.60
C LYS A 167 9.05 19.10 8.20
N SER A 168 9.62 18.20 7.42
CA SER A 168 8.97 16.91 7.17
C SER A 168 9.16 16.08 8.42
N PRO A 169 8.11 15.75 9.18
CA PRO A 169 8.29 14.78 10.26
C PRO A 169 8.70 13.48 9.59
N LYS A 170 9.73 12.83 10.13
CA LYS A 170 9.92 11.38 9.91
C LYS A 170 8.71 10.71 10.56
N ARG A 171 7.58 10.65 9.86
CA ARG A 171 6.41 9.92 10.34
C ARG A 171 6.63 8.45 10.03
N ASP A 172 6.34 7.62 11.01
CA ASP A 172 6.39 6.17 10.83
C ASP A 172 5.30 5.79 9.83
N HIS A 173 5.68 5.12 8.75
CA HIS A 173 4.73 4.57 7.80
C HIS A 173 4.04 3.37 8.47
N ARG A 174 2.71 3.30 8.38
CA ARG A 174 1.88 2.29 9.03
C ARG A 174 0.94 1.67 8.01
N TYR A 175 0.42 0.49 8.32
CA TYR A 175 -0.51 -0.21 7.44
C TYR A 175 -1.76 0.61 7.06
N CYS A 176 -2.27 1.42 7.99
CA CYS A 176 -3.39 2.33 7.72
C CYS A 176 -3.09 3.35 6.60
N HIS A 177 -1.82 3.75 6.42
CA HIS A 177 -1.43 4.65 5.33
C HIS A 177 -1.45 3.96 3.97
N ASP A 178 -1.06 2.68 3.89
CA ASP A 178 -1.20 1.89 2.66
C ASP A 178 -2.68 1.62 2.34
N LEU A 179 -3.52 1.35 3.35
CA LEU A 179 -4.98 1.24 3.16
C LEU A 179 -5.60 2.55 2.66
N GLU A 180 -5.16 3.70 3.18
CA GLU A 180 -5.58 5.00 2.66
C GLU A 180 -5.12 5.20 1.21
N SER A 181 -3.91 4.75 0.86
CA SER A 181 -3.39 4.81 -0.50
C SER A 181 -4.18 3.92 -1.46
N LEU A 182 -4.61 2.74 -1.01
CA LEU A 182 -5.53 1.86 -1.75
C LEU A 182 -6.89 2.53 -1.99
N PHE A 183 -7.44 3.21 -0.98
CA PHE A 183 -8.65 4.01 -1.17
C PHE A 183 -8.48 5.12 -2.20
N TRP A 184 -7.37 5.86 -2.17
CA TRP A 184 -7.09 6.88 -3.19
C TRP A 184 -6.88 6.27 -4.57
N LEU A 185 -6.27 5.09 -4.68
CA LEU A 185 -6.19 4.30 -5.92
C LEU A 185 -7.59 3.95 -6.45
N LEU A 186 -8.52 3.57 -5.58
CA LEU A 186 -9.90 3.28 -5.98
C LEU A 186 -10.61 4.53 -6.53
N VAL A 187 -10.50 5.66 -5.84
CA VAL A 187 -11.06 6.94 -6.33
C VAL A 187 -10.39 7.33 -7.65
N TRP A 188 -9.08 7.16 -7.77
CA TRP A 188 -8.34 7.46 -8.99
C TRP A 188 -8.80 6.59 -10.16
N ALA A 189 -8.98 5.29 -9.93
CA ALA A 189 -9.42 4.34 -10.94
C ALA A 189 -10.79 4.70 -11.51
N VAL A 190 -11.78 5.03 -10.67
CA VAL A 190 -13.12 5.34 -11.16
C VAL A 190 -13.20 6.64 -11.96
N LEU A 191 -12.25 7.56 -11.78
CA LEU A 191 -12.17 8.79 -12.55
C LEU A 191 -11.37 8.61 -13.85
N HIS A 192 -10.31 7.78 -13.84
CA HIS A 192 -9.29 7.80 -14.88
C HIS A 192 -9.18 6.49 -15.70
N PHE A 193 -9.56 5.33 -15.18
CA PHE A 193 -9.33 4.05 -15.87
C PHE A 193 -10.45 3.76 -16.87
N ASP A 194 -10.24 4.14 -18.13
CA ASP A 194 -11.15 3.88 -19.23
C ASP A 194 -10.94 2.47 -19.78
N LEU A 195 -11.59 1.50 -19.13
CA LEU A 195 -11.50 0.07 -19.47
C LEU A 195 -11.94 -0.23 -20.91
N LYS A 196 -12.88 0.57 -21.44
CA LYS A 196 -13.34 0.40 -22.82
C LYS A 196 -12.25 0.82 -23.82
N ALA A 197 -11.54 1.90 -23.52
CA ALA A 197 -10.41 2.36 -24.32
C ALA A 197 -9.10 1.62 -24.00
N GLY A 198 -9.05 0.83 -22.93
CA GLY A 198 -7.82 0.20 -22.45
C GLY A 198 -6.75 1.22 -22.04
N SER A 199 -7.16 2.39 -21.52
CA SER A 199 -6.25 3.51 -21.27
C SER A 199 -6.58 4.30 -20.00
N ARG A 200 -5.58 4.99 -19.46
CA ARG A 200 -5.76 5.96 -18.38
C ARG A 200 -5.99 7.36 -18.96
N ARG A 201 -7.10 7.99 -18.59
CA ARG A 201 -7.38 9.40 -18.88
C ARG A 201 -6.42 10.29 -18.10
N LYS A 202 -6.10 11.45 -18.69
CA LYS A 202 -5.33 12.48 -17.98
C LYS A 202 -6.12 12.99 -16.77
N CYS A 203 -5.42 13.28 -15.68
CA CYS A 203 -6.01 13.96 -14.53
C CYS A 203 -6.28 15.42 -14.86
N GLU A 204 -7.54 15.83 -14.73
CA GLU A 204 -7.96 17.24 -14.89
C GLU A 204 -8.13 17.95 -13.54
N LEU A 205 -7.97 17.22 -12.43
CA LEU A 205 -8.06 17.74 -11.07
C LEU A 205 -6.69 18.24 -10.62
N LYS A 206 -6.36 19.47 -11.02
CA LYS A 206 -5.06 20.09 -10.73
C LYS A 206 -4.77 20.20 -9.23
N GLU A 207 -5.80 20.34 -8.41
CA GLU A 207 -5.64 20.37 -6.95
C GLU A 207 -5.19 19.01 -6.39
N TRP A 208 -5.53 17.91 -7.07
CA TRP A 208 -5.14 16.56 -6.68
C TRP A 208 -3.78 16.16 -7.25
N ASP A 209 -3.51 16.50 -8.51
CA ASP A 209 -2.24 16.26 -9.22
C ASP A 209 -1.19 17.37 -8.95
N GLY A 210 -1.44 18.22 -7.95
CA GLY A 210 -0.61 19.35 -7.58
C GLY A 210 0.55 18.97 -6.66
N ASP A 211 1.09 19.97 -5.96
CA ASP A 211 2.02 19.71 -4.85
C ASP A 211 1.32 18.96 -3.70
N TRP A 212 2.13 18.33 -2.85
CA TRP A 212 1.70 17.48 -1.76
C TRP A 212 0.76 18.21 -0.77
N GLN A 213 1.00 19.50 -0.48
CA GLN A 213 0.11 20.24 0.43
C GLN A 213 -1.25 20.47 -0.22
N THR A 214 -1.26 20.88 -1.48
CA THR A 214 -2.50 21.07 -2.26
C THR A 214 -3.28 19.76 -2.41
N ALA A 215 -2.60 18.65 -2.70
CA ALA A 215 -3.22 17.32 -2.77
C ALA A 215 -3.82 16.89 -1.42
N ALA A 216 -3.11 17.09 -0.32
CA ALA A 216 -3.61 16.79 1.02
C ALA A 216 -4.87 17.60 1.37
N LEU A 217 -4.88 18.91 1.08
CA LEU A 217 -6.04 19.77 1.30
C LEU A 217 -7.23 19.35 0.44
N PHE A 218 -7.00 19.03 -0.82
CA PHE A 218 -8.03 18.55 -1.73
C PHE A 218 -8.67 17.27 -1.20
N LYS A 219 -7.86 16.30 -0.77
CA LYS A 219 -8.32 15.01 -0.25
C LYS A 219 -9.08 15.17 1.07
N ASN A 220 -8.63 16.07 1.95
CA ASN A 220 -9.37 16.40 3.17
C ASN A 220 -10.74 17.04 2.84
N SER A 221 -10.79 17.93 1.84
CA SER A 221 -12.05 18.51 1.35
C SER A 221 -12.95 17.45 0.71
N PHE A 222 -12.39 16.47 0.00
CA PHE A 222 -13.15 15.35 -0.55
C PHE A 222 -13.84 14.53 0.56
N LEU A 223 -13.15 14.27 1.67
CA LEU A 223 -13.70 13.51 2.80
C LEU A 223 -14.72 14.32 3.62
N THR A 224 -14.52 15.62 3.81
CA THR A 224 -15.30 16.41 4.78
C THR A 224 -16.37 17.32 4.16
N ASN A 225 -16.26 17.64 2.86
CA ASN A 225 -17.15 18.58 2.20
C ASN A 225 -18.01 17.86 1.14
N ALA A 226 -19.30 17.73 1.44
CA ALA A 226 -20.27 17.08 0.55
C ALA A 226 -20.34 17.72 -0.85
N GLY A 227 -20.15 19.04 -0.95
CA GLY A 227 -20.12 19.73 -2.25
C GLY A 227 -18.94 19.29 -3.11
N THR A 228 -17.75 19.20 -2.50
CA THR A 228 -16.53 18.70 -3.14
C THR A 228 -16.70 17.24 -3.54
N GLN A 229 -17.09 16.37 -2.61
CA GLN A 229 -17.28 14.95 -2.88
C GLN A 229 -18.26 14.72 -4.04
N ASN A 230 -19.42 15.39 -4.01
CA ASN A 230 -20.42 15.30 -5.07
C ASN A 230 -19.90 15.81 -6.42
N ARG A 231 -19.15 16.91 -6.44
CA ARG A 231 -18.52 17.43 -7.67
C ARG A 231 -17.60 16.39 -8.29
N ILE A 232 -16.73 15.78 -7.49
CA ILE A 232 -15.73 14.82 -7.94
C ILE A 232 -16.37 13.50 -8.36
N LEU A 233 -17.26 12.92 -7.55
CA LEU A 233 -17.88 11.64 -7.86
C LEU A 233 -18.85 11.71 -9.06
N LYS A 234 -19.37 12.89 -9.40
CA LYS A 234 -20.11 13.11 -10.66
C LYS A 234 -19.23 13.00 -11.91
N MET A 235 -17.91 13.12 -11.78
CA MET A 235 -16.95 12.93 -12.87
C MET A 235 -16.59 11.46 -13.10
N ALA A 236 -16.99 10.56 -12.19
CA ALA A 236 -16.69 9.14 -12.30
C ALA A 236 -17.21 8.54 -13.61
N LEU A 237 -16.41 7.66 -14.19
CA LEU A 237 -16.74 6.99 -15.44
C LEU A 237 -17.97 6.10 -15.21
N LYS A 238 -18.95 6.22 -16.12
CA LYS A 238 -20.27 5.57 -16.00
C LYS A 238 -20.23 4.08 -15.61
N PRO A 239 -19.31 3.24 -16.14
CA PRO A 239 -19.24 1.83 -15.75
C PRO A 239 -19.05 1.61 -14.24
N TYR A 240 -18.38 2.52 -13.53
CA TYR A 240 -18.11 2.39 -12.10
C TYR A 240 -19.20 2.96 -11.19
N ALA A 241 -20.34 3.43 -11.72
CA ALA A 241 -21.38 4.06 -10.90
C ALA A 241 -21.87 3.16 -9.74
N GLY A 242 -21.95 1.84 -9.97
CA GLY A 242 -22.26 0.86 -8.93
C GLY A 242 -21.13 0.68 -7.91
N LEU A 243 -19.87 0.82 -8.32
CA LEU A 243 -18.71 0.72 -7.44
C LEU A 243 -18.56 1.95 -6.54
N VAL A 244 -18.84 3.14 -7.08
CA VAL A 244 -18.86 4.40 -6.30
C VAL A 244 -19.82 4.27 -5.12
N LYS A 245 -21.05 3.79 -5.37
CA LYS A 245 -22.07 3.66 -4.33
C LYS A 245 -21.75 2.58 -3.30
N ARG A 246 -21.23 1.43 -3.76
CA ARG A 246 -21.03 0.28 -2.87
C ARG A 246 -19.74 0.38 -2.06
N TRP A 247 -18.68 0.97 -2.60
CA TRP A 247 -17.35 0.94 -1.98
C TRP A 247 -16.83 2.34 -1.65
N ILE A 248 -16.84 3.27 -2.61
CA ILE A 248 -16.18 4.57 -2.40
C ILE A 248 -16.89 5.41 -1.34
N LEU A 249 -18.22 5.51 -1.39
CA LEU A 249 -18.96 6.31 -0.40
C LEU A 249 -18.79 5.72 1.02
N PRO A 250 -19.04 4.42 1.28
CA PRO A 250 -18.83 3.85 2.61
C PRO A 250 -17.38 3.92 3.11
N LEU A 251 -16.39 3.72 2.22
CA LEU A 251 -14.98 3.88 2.60
C LEU A 251 -14.66 5.35 2.92
N ALA A 252 -15.19 6.31 2.16
CA ALA A 252 -15.00 7.73 2.44
C ALA A 252 -15.55 8.10 3.82
N ASP A 253 -16.73 7.59 4.18
CA ASP A 253 -17.32 7.77 5.51
C ASP A 253 -16.41 7.15 6.60
N MET A 254 -15.91 5.92 6.39
CA MET A 254 -14.98 5.26 7.31
C MET A 254 -13.70 6.11 7.55
N PHE A 255 -13.07 6.61 6.49
CA PHE A 255 -11.87 7.45 6.60
C PHE A 255 -12.18 8.80 7.24
N GLN A 256 -13.32 9.42 6.91
CA GLN A 256 -13.75 10.67 7.51
C GLN A 256 -13.96 10.52 9.03
N ASP A 257 -14.70 9.49 9.45
CA ASP A 257 -15.00 9.23 10.86
C ASP A 257 -13.73 8.96 11.67
N ALA A 258 -12.84 8.11 11.15
CA ALA A 258 -11.57 7.81 11.79
C ALA A 258 -10.72 9.07 11.98
N ARG A 259 -10.59 9.89 10.94
CA ARG A 259 -9.86 11.16 11.03
C ARG A 259 -10.48 12.11 12.05
N HIS A 260 -11.79 12.25 12.02
CA HIS A 260 -12.51 13.11 12.96
C HIS A 260 -12.29 12.67 14.42
N ASN A 261 -12.26 11.37 14.67
CA ASN A 261 -11.99 10.83 16.01
C ASN A 261 -10.55 11.10 16.47
N CYS A 262 -9.58 10.96 15.56
CA CYS A 262 -8.16 11.18 15.86
C CYS A 262 -7.83 12.64 16.22
N GLU A 263 -8.62 13.61 15.76
CA GLU A 263 -8.45 15.04 16.09
C GLU A 263 -9.04 15.45 17.45
N LYS A 264 -9.63 14.51 18.20
CA LYS A 264 -10.17 14.75 19.55
C LYS A 264 -9.08 14.71 20.63
N SER A 265 -7.95 14.08 20.35
CA SER A 265 -6.82 13.94 21.27
C SER A 265 -6.08 15.28 21.46
N ARG A 266 -5.43 15.41 22.62
CA ARG A 266 -4.64 16.58 23.00
C ARG A 266 -3.29 16.17 23.58
N ASP A 267 -2.26 16.98 23.36
CA ASP A 267 -0.95 16.81 24.00
C ASP A 267 -0.97 17.23 25.48
N ALA A 268 0.18 17.12 26.15
CA ALA A 268 0.32 17.45 27.58
C ALA A 268 0.02 18.93 27.87
N GLU A 269 0.22 19.79 26.89
CA GLU A 269 -0.03 21.23 26.92
C GLU A 269 -1.47 21.59 26.55
N GLY A 270 -2.26 20.62 26.09
CA GLY A 270 -3.67 20.77 25.74
C GLY A 270 -3.93 21.23 24.31
N PHE A 271 -2.93 21.29 23.43
CA PHE A 271 -3.14 21.54 22.01
C PHE A 271 -3.73 20.31 21.32
N LYS A 272 -4.53 20.54 20.27
CA LYS A 272 -5.05 19.44 19.46
C LYS A 272 -3.91 18.76 18.72
N ILE A 273 -3.92 17.44 18.74
CA ILE A 273 -3.01 16.59 17.98
C ILE A 273 -3.80 15.59 17.16
N PHE A 274 -3.17 15.06 16.12
CA PHE A 274 -3.70 13.92 15.38
C PHE A 274 -3.20 12.62 16.03
N ASP A 275 -4.12 11.82 16.56
CA ASP A 275 -3.79 10.56 17.22
C ASP A 275 -3.53 9.43 16.21
N HIS A 276 -2.26 9.26 15.84
CA HIS A 276 -1.85 8.24 14.87
C HIS A 276 -2.11 6.80 15.34
N GLU A 277 -2.07 6.54 16.65
CA GLU A 277 -2.38 5.22 17.22
C GLU A 277 -3.87 4.91 17.10
N MET A 278 -4.72 5.90 17.38
CA MET A 278 -6.15 5.79 17.17
C MET A 278 -6.48 5.55 15.69
N TYR A 279 -5.81 6.28 14.79
CA TYR A 279 -6.03 6.12 13.34
C TYR A 279 -5.69 4.71 12.87
N ALA A 280 -4.56 4.17 13.32
CA ALA A 280 -4.16 2.80 13.01
C ALA A 280 -5.15 1.76 13.54
N LYS A 281 -5.74 1.97 14.72
CA LYS A 281 -6.79 1.09 15.28
C LYS A 281 -8.12 1.19 14.55
N GLU A 282 -8.44 2.35 14.01
CA GLU A 282 -9.70 2.57 13.31
C GLU A 282 -9.67 2.17 11.83
N ILE A 283 -8.49 2.10 11.22
CA ILE A 283 -8.28 1.76 9.82
C ILE A 283 -7.49 0.45 9.73
N THR A 284 -8.22 -0.68 9.75
CA THR A 284 -7.66 -2.04 9.66
C THR A 284 -8.12 -2.75 8.38
N PHE A 285 -7.44 -3.84 8.03
CA PHE A 285 -7.81 -4.69 6.90
C PHE A 285 -9.24 -5.23 7.05
N GLU A 286 -9.59 -5.72 8.24
CA GLU A 286 -10.88 -6.33 8.53
C GLU A 286 -12.01 -5.34 8.31
N LYS A 287 -11.86 -4.13 8.84
CA LYS A 287 -12.85 -3.06 8.68
C LYS A 287 -12.94 -2.61 7.22
N PHE A 288 -11.81 -2.48 6.53
CA PHE A 288 -11.79 -2.15 5.10
C PHE A 288 -12.58 -3.18 4.28
N MET A 289 -12.34 -4.47 4.52
CA MET A 289 -12.98 -5.59 3.83
C MET A 289 -14.47 -5.72 4.17
N GLU A 290 -14.84 -5.49 5.44
CA GLU A 290 -16.22 -5.41 5.90
C GLU A 290 -16.99 -4.30 5.16
N ILE A 291 -16.43 -3.10 5.09
CA ILE A 291 -17.06 -1.93 4.47
C ILE A 291 -17.32 -2.15 2.96
N ILE A 292 -16.39 -2.81 2.25
CA ILE A 292 -16.61 -3.16 0.84
C ILE A 292 -17.47 -4.42 0.64
N GLY A 293 -17.90 -5.06 1.71
CA GLY A 293 -18.77 -6.24 1.70
C GLY A 293 -18.10 -7.49 1.16
N VAL A 294 -16.79 -7.63 1.34
CA VAL A 294 -16.00 -8.76 0.85
C VAL A 294 -15.49 -9.57 2.03
N ARG A 295 -15.81 -10.86 2.07
CA ARG A 295 -15.20 -11.78 3.02
C ARG A 295 -13.77 -12.08 2.57
N PRO A 296 -12.74 -11.78 3.38
CA PRO A 296 -11.36 -12.10 3.03
C PRO A 296 -11.17 -13.58 2.77
N ARG A 297 -10.27 -13.90 1.82
CA ARG A 297 -9.74 -15.25 1.70
C ARG A 297 -9.07 -15.69 3.00
N GLN A 298 -9.34 -16.94 3.40
CA GLN A 298 -8.62 -17.57 4.49
C GLN A 298 -7.32 -18.15 3.93
N TRP A 299 -6.20 -17.70 4.46
CA TRP A 299 -4.88 -18.25 4.18
C TRP A 299 -4.61 -19.35 5.21
N GLY A 300 -4.26 -20.56 4.74
CA GLY A 300 -4.13 -21.77 5.56
C GLY A 300 -2.70 -22.31 5.67
#